data_AF-K4AIZ7-F1
#
_entry.id   AF-K4AIZ7-F1
#
_cell.length_a   1.000
_cell.length_b   1.000
_cell.length_c   1.000
_cell.angle_alpha   90.00
_cell.angle_beta   90.00
_cell.angle_gamma   90.00
#
_symmetry.space_group_name_H-M   'P 1'
#
loop_
_entity.id
_entity.type
_entity.pdbx_description
1 polymer ?
#
loop_
_entity_poly.entity_id
_entity_poly.type
_entity_poly.pdbx_seq_one_letter_code
_entity_poly.pdbx_strand_id
1 'polypeptide(L)'
;MALLLLLLALGAVQAADAVPPPSLQLQLGFYARSCPRAEAIVRRVVRRRAARDRSVLPALIRLHFHDCFVRGCDGSVLIDSTPGHPPAEKDAPPNLTLRMLDVIDDVKAAVEEACPGVVSCADVVALAARDAAAMAGRVRYDLPTGRRDGTVSSAAEVNLPSPSVSFSEALSAFRSIGLGVVDLTTLLGSHTMGFCHCGLIMNRLYNYNSTNPFDPSMDAGLLAVLRRRCPPHVVTPQNESRDVIVPMNFVAPLGPFGLDNSFYPSVLAGRAVLQIDQELASSGVARRIAAMFASRPGNFRRQFAKSMVKLGGVNVVTGRQGEVRLNCRRFNS
;
A
#
# COMPACT_ATOMS: atom_id res chain seq x y z
N MET A 1 -25.63 -69.68 1.97
CA MET A 1 -25.17 -68.77 3.05
C MET A 1 -23.65 -68.88 3.13
N ALA A 2 -22.97 -67.74 3.22
CA ALA A 2 -21.51 -67.55 3.34
C ALA A 2 -20.67 -67.64 2.05
N LEU A 3 -20.47 -66.44 1.52
CA LEU A 3 -19.60 -65.94 0.46
C LEU A 3 -18.09 -66.18 0.77
N LEU A 4 -17.33 -66.52 -0.27
CA LEU A 4 -15.86 -66.49 -0.32
C LEU A 4 -15.43 -65.03 -0.61
N LEU A 5 -14.53 -64.45 0.19
CA LEU A 5 -13.88 -63.16 -0.14
C LEU A 5 -12.38 -63.23 0.17
N LEU A 6 -11.60 -63.34 -0.90
CA LEU A 6 -10.14 -63.29 -0.93
C LEU A 6 -9.72 -61.81 -1.02
N LEU A 7 -9.05 -61.28 0.02
CA LEU A 7 -8.53 -59.90 0.04
C LEU A 7 -7.15 -59.86 -0.63
N LEU A 8 -7.08 -59.27 -1.82
CA LEU A 8 -5.84 -58.87 -2.50
C LEU A 8 -5.38 -57.52 -1.92
N ALA A 9 -4.27 -57.51 -1.20
CA ALA A 9 -3.59 -56.28 -0.77
C ALA A 9 -2.75 -55.73 -1.93
N LEU A 10 -3.24 -54.71 -2.62
CA LEU A 10 -2.44 -53.89 -3.53
C LEU A 10 -1.67 -52.85 -2.69
N GLY A 11 -0.35 -53.01 -2.61
CA GLY A 11 0.55 -52.03 -2.02
C GLY A 11 0.56 -50.74 -2.85
N ALA A 12 0.19 -49.62 -2.24
CA ALA A 12 0.34 -48.30 -2.83
C ALA A 12 1.83 -47.92 -2.82
N VAL A 13 2.42 -47.81 -4.00
CA VAL A 13 3.73 -47.17 -4.15
C VAL A 13 3.53 -45.68 -3.87
N GLN A 14 4.05 -45.21 -2.72
CA GLN A 14 4.09 -43.80 -2.40
C GLN A 14 4.97 -43.09 -3.45
N ALA A 15 4.35 -42.25 -4.27
CA ALA A 15 5.08 -41.29 -5.08
C ALA A 15 5.82 -40.37 -4.10
N ALA A 16 7.15 -40.36 -4.17
CA ALA A 16 7.95 -39.36 -3.47
C ALA A 16 7.50 -37.98 -3.96
N ASP A 17 7.06 -37.12 -3.04
CA ASP A 17 6.78 -35.72 -3.30
C ASP A 17 8.01 -35.09 -3.96
N ALA A 18 7.90 -34.80 -5.26
CA ALA A 18 8.92 -34.08 -5.98
C ALA A 18 9.03 -32.68 -5.38
N VAL A 19 10.16 -32.38 -4.73
CA VAL A 19 10.49 -31.01 -4.32
C VAL A 19 10.47 -30.14 -5.57
N PRO A 20 9.61 -29.11 -5.67
CA PRO A 20 9.57 -28.25 -6.84
C PRO A 20 10.93 -27.54 -7.00
N PRO A 21 11.40 -27.35 -8.25
CA PRO A 21 12.70 -26.73 -8.49
C PRO A 21 12.76 -25.31 -7.91
N PRO A 22 13.92 -24.85 -7.42
CA PRO A 22 14.05 -23.54 -6.80
C PRO A 22 14.00 -22.43 -7.87
N SER A 23 12.80 -21.87 -8.11
CA SER A 23 12.56 -20.42 -8.31
C SER A 23 11.12 -20.14 -8.80
N LEU A 24 10.12 -20.45 -7.97
CA LEU A 24 8.72 -20.01 -8.15
C LEU A 24 8.26 -19.07 -7.03
N GLN A 25 9.15 -18.65 -6.13
CA GLN A 25 8.84 -17.80 -4.98
C GLN A 25 9.70 -16.54 -5.01
N LEU A 26 9.25 -15.50 -4.32
CA LEU A 26 10.05 -14.28 -4.15
C LEU A 26 11.34 -14.60 -3.42
N GLN A 27 12.44 -14.00 -3.85
CA GLN A 27 13.75 -14.19 -3.23
C GLN A 27 14.56 -12.90 -3.20
N LEU A 28 15.47 -12.80 -2.23
CA LEU A 28 16.46 -11.73 -2.23
C LEU A 28 17.39 -11.91 -3.43
N GLY A 29 17.67 -10.82 -4.13
CA GLY A 29 18.55 -10.84 -5.29
C GLY A 29 18.02 -11.66 -6.47
N PHE A 30 16.69 -11.74 -6.67
CA PHE A 30 16.09 -12.45 -7.81
C PHE A 30 16.71 -12.02 -9.16
N TYR A 31 17.03 -10.72 -9.30
CA TYR A 31 17.64 -10.16 -10.50
C TYR A 31 19.18 -10.17 -10.52
N ALA A 32 19.85 -10.78 -9.53
CA ALA A 32 21.31 -10.67 -9.37
C ALA A 32 22.11 -11.17 -10.57
N ARG A 33 21.57 -12.10 -11.37
CA ARG A 33 22.19 -12.60 -12.61
C ARG A 33 21.62 -11.95 -13.87
N SER A 34 20.29 -11.83 -13.96
CA SER A 34 19.59 -11.37 -15.17
C SER A 34 19.57 -9.86 -15.34
N CYS A 35 19.54 -9.10 -14.25
CA CYS A 35 19.67 -7.65 -14.27
C CYS A 35 20.37 -7.15 -12.99
N PRO A 36 21.70 -7.31 -12.87
CA PRO A 36 22.44 -7.06 -11.62
C PRO A 36 22.31 -5.62 -11.10
N ARG A 37 21.96 -4.67 -11.98
CA ARG A 37 21.82 -3.25 -11.66
C ARG A 37 20.37 -2.81 -11.41
N ALA A 38 19.38 -3.69 -11.48
CA ALA A 38 17.96 -3.36 -11.39
C ALA A 38 17.63 -2.47 -10.17
N GLU A 39 17.90 -2.96 -8.95
CA GLU A 39 17.60 -2.21 -7.72
C GLU A 39 18.36 -0.88 -7.63
N ALA A 40 19.60 -0.84 -8.12
CA ALA A 40 20.40 0.38 -8.15
C ALA A 40 19.84 1.42 -9.13
N ILE A 41 19.28 0.99 -10.27
CA ILE A 41 18.63 1.85 -11.25
C ILE A 41 17.34 2.42 -10.66
N VAL A 42 16.47 1.57 -10.08
CA VAL A 42 15.23 2.00 -9.41
C VAL A 42 15.54 3.08 -8.37
N ARG A 43 16.44 2.79 -7.43
CA ARG A 43 16.84 3.72 -6.37
C ARG A 43 17.35 5.04 -6.92
N ARG A 44 18.16 5.00 -7.99
CA ARG A 44 18.74 6.20 -8.61
C ARG A 44 17.64 7.10 -9.21
N VAL A 45 16.70 6.51 -9.94
CA VAL A 45 15.59 7.26 -10.56
C VAL A 45 14.67 7.84 -9.50
N VAL A 46 14.24 7.03 -8.52
CA VAL A 46 13.40 7.50 -7.39
C VAL A 46 14.09 8.63 -6.64
N ARG A 47 15.39 8.49 -6.32
CA ARG A 47 16.17 9.56 -5.66
C ARG A 47 16.18 10.85 -6.48
N ARG A 48 16.40 10.75 -7.80
CA ARG A 48 16.41 11.91 -8.71
C ARG A 48 15.06 12.60 -8.74
N ARG A 49 13.96 11.85 -8.81
CA ARG A 49 12.59 12.38 -8.80
C ARG A 49 12.26 13.03 -7.46
N ALA A 50 12.60 12.36 -6.34
CA ALA A 50 12.39 12.87 -4.99
C ALA A 50 13.20 14.14 -4.67
N ALA A 51 14.38 14.31 -5.27
CA ALA A 51 15.19 15.52 -5.13
C ALA A 51 14.56 16.75 -5.79
N ARG A 52 13.71 16.55 -6.81
CA ARG A 52 12.95 17.62 -7.48
C ARG A 52 11.61 17.86 -6.82
N ASP A 53 10.94 16.77 -6.44
CA ASP A 53 9.65 16.81 -5.76
C ASP A 53 9.61 15.76 -4.64
N ARG A 54 9.68 16.21 -3.39
CA ARG A 54 9.66 15.32 -2.22
C ARG A 54 8.33 14.61 -2.02
N SER A 55 7.25 15.09 -2.64
CA SER A 55 5.94 14.45 -2.57
C SER A 55 5.94 13.06 -3.22
N VAL A 56 6.92 12.74 -4.08
CA VAL A 56 7.15 11.40 -4.63
C VAL A 56 7.21 10.32 -3.54
N LEU A 57 7.80 10.63 -2.38
CA LEU A 57 8.05 9.63 -1.33
C LEU A 57 6.75 9.01 -0.76
N PRO A 58 5.80 9.79 -0.20
CA PRO A 58 4.53 9.22 0.26
C PRO A 58 3.67 8.67 -0.88
N ALA A 59 3.78 9.22 -2.10
CA ALA A 59 3.00 8.73 -3.25
C ALA A 59 3.34 7.28 -3.62
N LEU A 60 4.62 6.95 -3.68
CA LEU A 60 5.06 5.61 -4.07
C LEU A 60 4.71 4.56 -3.00
N ILE A 61 4.76 4.93 -1.72
CA ILE A 61 4.31 4.05 -0.63
C ILE A 61 2.81 3.79 -0.73
N ARG A 62 2.00 4.84 -0.98
CA ARG A 62 0.56 4.71 -1.20
C ARG A 62 0.27 3.86 -2.44
N LEU A 63 0.95 4.09 -3.56
CA LEU A 63 0.76 3.33 -4.79
C LEU A 63 0.99 1.83 -4.56
N HIS A 64 2.05 1.47 -3.83
CA HIS A 64 2.33 0.07 -3.50
C HIS A 64 1.27 -0.54 -2.58
N PHE A 65 0.73 0.22 -1.62
CA PHE A 65 -0.41 -0.22 -0.83
C PHE A 65 -1.65 -0.50 -1.69
N HIS A 66 -1.98 0.43 -2.59
CA HIS A 66 -3.13 0.28 -3.49
C HIS A 66 -2.98 -0.92 -4.44
N ASP A 67 -1.79 -1.13 -4.99
CA ASP A 67 -1.45 -2.31 -5.79
C ASP A 67 -1.71 -3.60 -4.99
N CYS A 68 -1.04 -3.76 -3.85
CA CYS A 68 -1.09 -5.00 -3.07
C CYS A 68 -2.46 -5.35 -2.50
N PHE A 69 -3.36 -4.38 -2.35
CA PHE A 69 -4.69 -4.62 -1.78
C PHE A 69 -5.70 -5.17 -2.78
N VAL A 70 -5.48 -4.97 -4.08
CA VAL A 70 -6.38 -5.41 -5.15
C VAL A 70 -5.67 -6.50 -5.94
N ARG A 71 -6.18 -7.74 -5.89
CA ARG A 71 -5.56 -8.95 -6.48
C ARG A 71 -4.16 -9.33 -6.00
N GLY A 72 -3.47 -8.49 -5.25
CA GLY A 72 -2.10 -8.72 -4.76
C GLY A 72 -1.11 -7.79 -5.44
N CYS A 73 0.16 -7.87 -5.07
CA CYS A 73 1.18 -6.99 -5.64
C CYS A 73 1.59 -7.45 -7.04
N ASP A 74 0.75 -7.20 -8.05
CA ASP A 74 0.92 -7.64 -9.44
C ASP A 74 0.99 -6.48 -10.44
N GLY A 75 0.99 -5.24 -9.98
CA GLY A 75 1.06 -4.04 -10.80
C GLY A 75 -0.22 -3.76 -11.60
N SER A 76 -1.35 -4.41 -11.32
CA SER A 76 -2.62 -4.18 -11.99
C SER A 76 -3.10 -2.72 -11.89
N VAL A 77 -2.77 -2.05 -10.78
CA VAL A 77 -3.10 -0.63 -10.54
C VAL A 77 -2.45 0.32 -11.57
N LEU A 78 -1.42 -0.13 -12.28
CA LEU A 78 -0.70 0.67 -13.27
C LEU A 78 -1.36 0.68 -14.65
N ILE A 79 -2.35 -0.17 -14.91
CA ILE A 79 -3.01 -0.28 -16.22
C ILE A 79 -3.89 0.95 -16.49
N ASP A 80 -3.78 1.50 -17.70
CA ASP A 80 -4.69 2.52 -18.21
C ASP A 80 -5.95 1.86 -18.80
N SER A 81 -7.10 2.49 -18.58
CA SER A 81 -8.35 2.09 -19.24
C SER A 81 -8.26 2.29 -20.75
N THR A 82 -8.81 1.34 -21.51
CA THR A 82 -8.84 1.38 -22.97
C THR A 82 -10.28 1.43 -23.48
N PRO A 83 -10.60 2.19 -24.55
CA PRO A 83 -11.93 2.22 -25.13
C PRO A 83 -12.46 0.82 -25.47
N GLY A 84 -13.74 0.55 -25.15
CA GLY A 84 -14.37 -0.75 -25.42
C GLY A 84 -14.14 -1.84 -24.37
N HIS A 85 -13.41 -1.55 -23.29
CA HIS A 85 -13.20 -2.47 -22.17
C HIS A 85 -13.75 -1.88 -20.85
N PRO A 86 -14.04 -2.73 -19.84
CA PRO A 86 -14.38 -2.24 -18.51
C PRO A 86 -13.30 -1.29 -17.94
N PRO A 87 -13.68 -0.30 -17.11
CA PRO A 87 -12.70 0.61 -16.50
C PRO A 87 -11.66 -0.14 -15.66
N ALA A 88 -10.39 0.21 -15.85
CA ALA A 88 -9.27 -0.30 -15.06
C ALA A 88 -9.28 0.31 -13.65
N GLU A 89 -8.45 -0.22 -12.75
CA GLU A 89 -8.41 0.20 -11.35
C GLU A 89 -8.18 1.70 -11.15
N LYS A 90 -7.46 2.37 -12.05
CA LYS A 90 -7.20 3.82 -11.95
C LYS A 90 -8.45 4.67 -11.92
N ASP A 91 -9.54 4.19 -12.52
CA ASP A 91 -10.81 4.90 -12.59
C ASP A 91 -11.70 4.62 -11.36
N ALA A 92 -11.28 3.73 -10.44
CA ALA A 92 -12.00 3.53 -9.19
C ALA A 92 -11.86 4.76 -8.28
N PRO A 93 -12.90 5.14 -7.52
CA PRO A 93 -12.89 6.37 -6.72
C PRO A 93 -11.65 6.53 -5.81
N PRO A 94 -11.20 5.51 -5.04
CA PRO A 94 -10.01 5.64 -4.20
C PRO A 94 -8.72 5.91 -4.97
N ASN A 95 -8.67 5.54 -6.25
CA ASN A 95 -7.50 5.59 -7.11
C ASN A 95 -7.40 6.89 -7.93
N LEU A 96 -8.48 7.69 -8.01
CA LEU A 96 -8.50 8.97 -8.74
C LEU A 96 -7.48 9.99 -8.20
N THR A 97 -7.01 9.79 -6.97
CA THR A 97 -6.00 10.64 -6.31
C THR A 97 -4.60 10.01 -6.30
N LEU A 98 -4.42 8.83 -6.90
CA LEU A 98 -3.08 8.25 -7.09
C LEU A 98 -2.26 9.14 -8.01
N ARG A 99 -0.97 9.26 -7.69
CA ARG A 99 -0.04 10.16 -8.36
C ARG A 99 1.32 9.51 -8.48
N MET A 100 2.20 10.13 -9.27
CA MET A 100 3.57 9.65 -9.49
C MET A 100 3.67 8.33 -10.26
N LEU A 101 2.65 8.02 -11.07
CA LEU A 101 2.69 6.91 -12.03
C LEU A 101 3.77 7.14 -13.11
N ASP A 102 4.03 8.39 -13.47
CA ASP A 102 5.12 8.81 -14.36
C ASP A 102 6.51 8.51 -13.78
N VAL A 103 6.66 8.49 -12.45
CA VAL A 103 7.90 8.04 -11.81
C VAL A 103 8.12 6.54 -12.05
N ILE A 104 7.05 5.74 -12.04
CA ILE A 104 7.12 4.32 -12.36
C ILE A 104 7.50 4.11 -13.83
N ASP A 105 6.94 4.91 -14.74
CA ASP A 105 7.30 4.89 -16.16
C ASP A 105 8.80 5.23 -16.38
N ASP A 106 9.30 6.29 -15.72
CA ASP A 106 10.72 6.68 -15.76
C ASP A 106 11.64 5.56 -15.26
N VAL A 107 11.24 4.88 -14.17
CA VAL A 107 11.99 3.74 -13.63
C VAL A 107 11.97 2.59 -14.61
N LYS A 108 10.79 2.25 -15.13
CA LYS A 108 10.62 1.12 -16.05
C LYS A 108 11.43 1.33 -17.32
N ALA A 109 11.36 2.50 -17.93
CA ALA A 109 12.15 2.83 -19.12
C ALA A 109 13.66 2.67 -18.87
N ALA A 110 14.17 3.17 -17.73
CA ALA A 110 15.59 3.06 -17.39
C ALA A 110 16.05 1.63 -17.09
N VAL A 111 15.15 0.77 -16.60
CA VAL A 111 15.43 -0.64 -16.36
C VAL A 111 15.37 -1.43 -17.66
N GLU A 112 14.37 -1.18 -18.52
CA GLU A 112 14.27 -1.80 -19.85
C GLU A 112 15.45 -1.45 -20.75
N GLU A 113 15.97 -0.23 -20.68
CA GLU A 113 17.21 0.16 -21.39
C GLU A 113 18.41 -0.70 -20.95
N ALA A 114 18.48 -1.07 -19.67
CA ALA A 114 19.60 -1.82 -19.12
C ALA A 114 19.44 -3.34 -19.25
N CYS A 115 18.20 -3.85 -19.16
CA CYS A 115 17.89 -5.27 -19.16
C CYS A 115 16.46 -5.51 -19.71
N PRO A 116 16.30 -5.52 -21.05
CA PRO A 116 15.00 -5.61 -21.71
C PRO A 116 14.20 -6.85 -21.29
N GLY A 117 12.93 -6.67 -20.92
CA GLY A 117 11.99 -7.75 -20.63
C GLY A 117 12.30 -8.56 -19.35
N VAL A 118 13.15 -8.04 -18.45
CA VAL A 118 13.59 -8.79 -17.26
C VAL A 118 12.79 -8.43 -16.00
N VAL A 119 12.63 -7.15 -15.70
CA VAL A 119 12.10 -6.69 -14.40
C VAL A 119 10.63 -6.32 -14.53
N SER A 120 9.75 -6.98 -13.76
CA SER A 120 8.31 -6.69 -13.78
C SER A 120 7.97 -5.29 -13.27
N CYS A 121 6.84 -4.75 -13.71
CA CYS A 121 6.32 -3.50 -13.17
C CYS A 121 5.90 -3.63 -11.69
N ALA A 122 5.37 -4.78 -11.29
CA ALA A 122 5.10 -5.12 -9.90
C ALA A 122 6.34 -4.96 -8.99
N ASP A 123 7.49 -5.50 -9.40
CA ASP A 123 8.73 -5.31 -8.64
C ASP A 123 9.25 -3.86 -8.73
N VAL A 124 9.06 -3.17 -9.85
CA VAL A 124 9.38 -1.73 -9.94
C VAL A 124 8.62 -0.93 -8.87
N VAL A 125 7.31 -1.15 -8.70
CA VAL A 125 6.50 -0.48 -7.67
C VAL A 125 6.99 -0.82 -6.26
N ALA A 126 7.19 -2.10 -5.98
CA ALA A 126 7.61 -2.55 -4.66
C ALA A 126 9.01 -2.02 -4.28
N LEU A 127 9.96 -2.04 -5.22
CA LEU A 127 11.31 -1.48 -5.05
C LEU A 127 11.26 0.04 -4.86
N ALA A 128 10.44 0.74 -5.65
CA ALA A 128 10.30 2.19 -5.55
C ALA A 128 9.71 2.62 -4.19
N ALA A 129 8.74 1.88 -3.67
CA ALA A 129 8.20 2.10 -2.33
C ALA A 129 9.24 1.84 -1.22
N ARG A 130 10.06 0.79 -1.36
CA ARG A 130 11.17 0.50 -0.42
C ARG A 130 12.20 1.62 -0.39
N ASP A 131 12.59 2.13 -1.56
CA ASP A 131 13.52 3.25 -1.66
C ASP A 131 12.89 4.56 -1.12
N ALA A 132 11.60 4.76 -1.36
CA ALA A 132 10.86 5.90 -0.81
C ALA A 132 10.83 5.88 0.73
N ALA A 133 10.56 4.73 1.35
CA ALA A 133 10.56 4.57 2.81
C ALA A 133 11.96 4.80 3.41
N ALA A 134 13.01 4.36 2.72
CA ALA A 134 14.39 4.60 3.13
C ALA A 134 14.75 6.10 3.10
N MET A 135 14.31 6.83 2.07
CA MET A 135 14.57 8.27 1.94
C MET A 135 13.70 9.10 2.90
N ALA A 136 12.43 8.72 3.12
CA ALA A 136 11.50 9.45 3.96
C ALA A 136 11.80 9.31 5.45
N GLY A 137 12.20 8.12 5.91
CA GLY A 137 12.25 7.80 7.35
C GLY A 137 13.45 6.97 7.81
N ARG A 138 14.43 6.76 6.92
CA ARG A 138 15.54 5.81 7.12
C ARG A 138 15.05 4.38 7.39
N VAL A 139 13.86 4.02 6.90
CA VAL A 139 13.33 2.66 6.99
C VAL A 139 13.99 1.83 5.89
N ARG A 140 15.01 1.04 6.24
CA ARG A 140 15.74 0.19 5.31
C ARG A 140 15.38 -1.26 5.54
N TYR A 141 15.16 -1.99 4.46
CA TYR A 141 14.89 -3.43 4.49
C TYR A 141 15.28 -4.07 3.16
N ASP A 142 15.64 -5.35 3.25
CA ASP A 142 15.79 -6.21 2.10
C ASP A 142 14.40 -6.64 1.63
N LEU A 143 14.17 -6.57 0.33
CA LEU A 143 12.87 -6.85 -0.28
C LEU A 143 13.02 -8.02 -1.25
N PRO A 144 12.39 -9.18 -0.96
CA PRO A 144 12.29 -10.25 -1.94
C PRO A 144 11.59 -9.78 -3.22
N THR A 145 12.20 -10.06 -4.36
CA THR A 145 11.73 -9.75 -5.72
C THR A 145 11.47 -11.04 -6.51
N GLY A 146 10.94 -10.93 -7.71
CA GLY A 146 10.45 -12.03 -8.54
C GLY A 146 8.93 -12.00 -8.76
N ARG A 147 8.26 -10.88 -8.48
CA ARG A 147 6.84 -10.69 -8.81
C ARG A 147 6.70 -10.65 -10.33
N ARG A 148 5.55 -11.07 -10.83
CA ARG A 148 5.15 -10.91 -12.23
C ARG A 148 3.96 -9.98 -12.32
N ASP A 149 3.78 -9.44 -13.51
CA ASP A 149 2.70 -8.52 -13.80
C ASP A 149 1.39 -9.27 -14.05
N GLY A 150 0.33 -8.86 -13.36
CA GLY A 150 -1.02 -9.36 -13.57
C GLY A 150 -1.58 -8.95 -14.94
N THR A 151 -2.58 -9.70 -15.42
CA THR A 151 -3.22 -9.49 -16.73
C THR A 151 -4.68 -9.05 -16.61
N VAL A 152 -5.08 -8.55 -15.44
CA VAL A 152 -6.43 -8.06 -15.14
C VAL A 152 -6.30 -6.78 -14.33
N SER A 153 -7.09 -5.77 -14.66
CA SER A 153 -7.26 -4.55 -13.87
C SER A 153 -8.71 -4.13 -14.00
N SER A 154 -9.41 -3.97 -12.87
CA SER A 154 -10.86 -3.72 -12.84
C SER A 154 -11.22 -2.76 -11.73
N ALA A 155 -11.84 -1.63 -12.08
CA ALA A 155 -12.36 -0.67 -11.10
C ALA A 155 -13.37 -1.31 -10.13
N ALA A 156 -14.12 -2.31 -10.58
CA ALA A 156 -15.12 -3.00 -9.76
C ALA A 156 -14.52 -3.88 -8.66
N GLU A 157 -13.23 -4.24 -8.76
CA GLU A 157 -12.53 -5.06 -7.76
C GLU A 157 -11.82 -4.21 -6.70
N VAL A 158 -11.79 -2.88 -6.85
CA VAL A 158 -11.13 -1.97 -5.91
C VAL A 158 -11.97 -1.84 -4.63
N ASN A 159 -11.58 -2.58 -3.59
CA ASN A 159 -12.23 -2.59 -2.28
C ASN A 159 -11.25 -2.19 -1.16
N LEU A 160 -10.80 -0.93 -1.20
CA LEU A 160 -9.89 -0.38 -0.20
C LEU A 160 -10.64 0.09 1.05
N PRO A 161 -10.05 -0.03 2.25
CA PRO A 161 -10.64 0.51 3.48
C PRO A 161 -10.91 2.01 3.33
N SER A 162 -12.17 2.42 3.54
CA SER A 162 -12.55 3.84 3.49
C SER A 162 -11.96 4.61 4.68
N PRO A 163 -11.63 5.91 4.53
CA PRO A 163 -11.10 6.73 5.61
C PRO A 163 -12.05 6.90 6.80
N SER A 164 -13.33 6.57 6.62
CA SER A 164 -14.43 6.74 7.59
C SER A 164 -14.90 5.44 8.24
N VAL A 165 -14.25 4.30 7.95
CA VAL A 165 -14.65 2.99 8.51
C VAL A 165 -14.20 2.83 9.96
N SER A 166 -14.85 1.92 10.68
CA SER A 166 -14.42 1.51 12.02
C SER A 166 -13.09 0.75 12.00
N PHE A 167 -12.39 0.70 13.14
CA PHE A 167 -11.18 -0.11 13.26
C PHE A 167 -11.42 -1.59 12.95
N SER A 168 -12.59 -2.13 13.34
CA SER A 168 -12.95 -3.53 13.09
C SER A 168 -13.10 -3.85 11.60
N GLU A 169 -13.71 -2.94 10.83
CA GLU A 169 -13.86 -3.11 9.38
C GLU A 169 -12.50 -3.01 8.68
N ALA A 170 -11.67 -2.04 9.06
CA ALA A 170 -10.30 -1.94 8.57
C ALA A 170 -9.49 -3.20 8.88
N LEU A 171 -9.60 -3.75 10.09
CA LEU A 171 -8.93 -4.98 10.47
C LEU A 171 -9.43 -6.19 9.69
N SER A 172 -10.73 -6.26 9.40
CA SER A 172 -11.30 -7.31 8.55
C SER A 172 -10.71 -7.26 7.14
N ALA A 173 -10.64 -6.06 6.55
CA ALA A 173 -10.05 -5.84 5.23
C ALA A 173 -8.53 -6.16 5.19
N PHE A 174 -7.77 -5.83 6.24
CA PHE A 174 -6.36 -6.24 6.30
C PHE A 174 -6.21 -7.76 6.44
N ARG A 175 -7.10 -8.41 7.20
CA ARG A 175 -7.08 -9.87 7.38
C ARG A 175 -7.40 -10.61 6.09
N SER A 176 -8.25 -10.08 5.21
CA SER A 176 -8.57 -10.73 3.93
C SER A 176 -7.35 -10.84 3.00
N ILE A 177 -6.34 -9.99 3.19
CA ILE A 177 -5.06 -10.05 2.49
C ILE A 177 -3.91 -10.60 3.36
N GLY A 178 -4.23 -11.26 4.48
CA GLY A 178 -3.24 -11.92 5.34
C GLY A 178 -2.46 -10.99 6.29
N LEU A 179 -2.88 -9.73 6.44
CA LEU A 179 -2.28 -8.75 7.35
C LEU A 179 -3.06 -8.66 8.68
N GLY A 180 -2.33 -8.58 9.80
CA GLY A 180 -2.91 -8.60 11.14
C GLY A 180 -3.04 -7.22 11.78
N VAL A 181 -3.49 -7.19 13.04
CA VAL A 181 -3.64 -5.94 13.83
C VAL A 181 -2.33 -5.15 13.97
N VAL A 182 -1.20 -5.85 14.06
CA VAL A 182 0.14 -5.24 14.10
C VAL A 182 0.45 -4.57 12.77
N ASP A 183 0.14 -5.22 11.65
CA ASP A 183 0.39 -4.70 10.31
C ASP A 183 -0.50 -3.48 10.03
N LEU A 184 -1.80 -3.56 10.33
CA LEU A 184 -2.72 -2.43 10.22
C LEU A 184 -2.23 -1.21 11.01
N THR A 185 -1.96 -1.39 12.31
CA THR A 185 -1.52 -0.29 13.19
C THR A 185 -0.17 0.29 12.74
N THR A 186 0.71 -0.54 12.19
CA THR A 186 2.02 -0.11 11.72
C THR A 186 1.92 0.64 10.39
N LEU A 187 1.18 0.10 9.43
CA LEU A 187 1.09 0.66 8.08
C LEU A 187 0.30 1.96 8.05
N LEU A 188 -0.74 2.13 8.90
CA LEU A 188 -1.36 3.45 9.12
C LEU A 188 -0.35 4.51 9.60
N GLY A 189 0.77 4.10 10.21
CA GLY A 189 1.86 5.01 10.57
C GLY A 189 2.45 5.79 9.38
N SER A 190 2.26 5.34 8.12
CA SER A 190 2.64 6.13 6.96
C SER A 190 1.86 7.45 6.83
N HIS A 191 0.69 7.55 7.47
CA HIS A 191 -0.10 8.79 7.57
C HIS A 191 0.56 9.86 8.45
N THR A 192 1.77 9.63 8.95
CA THR A 192 2.62 10.72 9.45
C THR A 192 3.03 11.71 8.35
N MET A 193 2.92 11.33 7.08
CA MET A 193 3.30 12.13 5.91
C MET A 193 2.21 12.08 4.84
N GLY A 194 2.36 12.92 3.82
CA GLY A 194 1.39 13.08 2.74
C GLY A 194 0.28 14.07 3.08
N PHE A 195 -0.75 14.04 2.26
CA PHE A 195 -1.89 14.95 2.34
C PHE A 195 -3.19 14.18 2.20
N CYS A 196 -4.24 14.72 2.82
CA CYS A 196 -5.62 14.30 2.70
C CYS A 196 -6.39 15.33 1.89
N HIS A 197 -7.24 14.86 1.00
CA HIS A 197 -8.28 15.67 0.35
C HIS A 197 -9.40 15.98 1.35
N CYS A 198 -9.87 17.23 1.41
CA CYS A 198 -10.87 17.67 2.40
C CYS A 198 -12.17 16.86 2.31
N GLY A 199 -12.58 16.42 1.11
CA GLY A 199 -13.76 15.60 0.85
C GLY A 199 -13.81 14.34 1.70
N LEU A 200 -12.64 13.74 1.98
CA LEU A 200 -12.51 12.52 2.77
C LEU A 200 -12.78 12.71 4.27
N ILE A 201 -12.85 13.96 4.75
CA ILE A 201 -13.03 14.28 6.18
C ILE A 201 -14.24 15.17 6.46
N MET A 202 -15.03 15.54 5.45
CA MET A 202 -16.16 16.46 5.62
C MET A 202 -17.20 15.96 6.61
N ASN A 203 -17.47 14.65 6.63
CA ASN A 203 -18.34 14.03 7.62
C ASN A 203 -17.83 14.27 9.05
N ARG A 204 -16.54 14.02 9.33
CA ARG A 204 -15.94 14.26 10.65
C ARG A 204 -16.03 15.72 11.09
N LEU A 205 -16.01 16.67 10.15
CA LEU A 205 -16.00 18.09 10.45
C LEU A 205 -17.39 18.70 10.62
N TYR A 206 -18.41 18.19 9.92
CA TYR A 206 -19.72 18.87 9.81
C TYR A 206 -20.96 17.97 9.89
N ASN A 207 -20.82 16.66 9.73
CA ASN A 207 -21.95 15.72 9.73
C ASN A 207 -21.47 14.33 10.15
N TYR A 208 -21.06 14.19 11.41
CA TYR A 208 -20.38 12.98 11.86
C TYR A 208 -21.35 11.82 12.04
N ASN A 209 -22.45 12.05 12.75
CA ASN A 209 -23.58 11.13 12.85
C ASN A 209 -24.86 11.88 13.23
N SER A 210 -25.97 11.16 13.41
CA SER A 210 -27.28 11.74 13.72
C SER A 210 -27.35 12.53 15.04
N THR A 211 -26.40 12.33 15.95
CA THR A 211 -26.38 12.96 17.28
C THR A 211 -25.24 13.95 17.47
N ASN A 212 -24.21 13.90 16.62
CA ASN A 212 -23.01 14.72 16.76
C ASN A 212 -22.72 15.47 15.44
N PRO A 213 -22.67 16.81 15.47
CA PRO A 213 -22.38 17.62 14.28
C PRO A 213 -20.91 17.57 13.84
N PHE A 214 -20.02 16.99 14.64
CA PHE A 214 -18.62 16.72 14.32
C PHE A 214 -18.13 15.56 15.18
N ASP A 215 -16.97 15.00 14.83
CA ASP A 215 -16.38 13.88 15.55
C ASP A 215 -15.96 14.28 16.97
N PRO A 216 -16.58 13.73 18.03
CA PRO A 216 -16.29 14.11 19.42
C PRO A 216 -14.92 13.61 19.91
N SER A 217 -14.26 12.71 19.17
CA SER A 217 -12.91 12.23 19.49
C SER A 217 -11.81 13.17 19.00
N MET A 218 -12.16 14.17 18.17
CA MET A 218 -11.21 15.11 17.59
C MET A 218 -10.87 16.24 18.55
N ASP A 219 -9.57 16.52 18.71
CA ASP A 219 -9.06 17.68 19.43
C ASP A 219 -9.67 18.98 18.88
N ALA A 220 -10.18 19.83 19.78
CA ALA A 220 -10.87 21.07 19.41
C ALA A 220 -9.96 22.03 18.60
N GLY A 221 -8.66 22.05 18.90
CA GLY A 221 -7.67 22.83 18.16
C GLY A 221 -7.51 22.32 16.72
N LEU A 222 -7.37 21.01 16.54
CA LEU A 222 -7.32 20.40 15.21
C LEU A 222 -8.63 20.66 14.43
N LEU A 223 -9.80 20.47 15.06
CA LEU A 223 -11.10 20.72 14.45
C LEU A 223 -11.19 22.15 13.89
N ALA A 224 -10.79 23.15 14.69
CA ALA A 224 -10.79 24.55 14.27
C ALA A 224 -9.85 24.81 13.07
N VAL A 225 -8.67 24.17 13.06
CA VAL A 225 -7.72 24.26 11.93
C VAL A 225 -8.30 23.63 10.67
N LEU A 226 -8.87 22.43 10.78
CA LEU A 226 -9.43 21.69 9.65
C LEU A 226 -10.66 22.39 9.08
N ARG A 227 -11.59 22.89 9.90
CA ARG A 227 -12.76 23.65 9.41
C ARG A 227 -12.37 24.91 8.64
N ARG A 228 -11.32 25.60 9.08
CA ARG A 228 -10.78 26.78 8.36
C ARG A 228 -10.20 26.41 6.99
N ARG A 229 -9.55 25.24 6.87
CA ARG A 229 -8.93 24.78 5.61
C ARG A 229 -9.90 24.05 4.69
N CYS A 230 -10.94 23.43 5.25
CA CYS A 230 -11.95 22.65 4.55
C CYS A 230 -13.34 23.23 4.80
N PRO A 231 -13.65 24.45 4.31
CA PRO A 231 -14.98 25.03 4.49
C PRO A 231 -16.02 24.32 3.58
N PRO A 232 -17.27 24.14 4.04
CA PRO A 232 -18.27 23.31 3.37
C PRO A 232 -18.71 23.82 1.99
N HIS A 233 -18.52 25.10 1.71
CA HIS A 233 -18.88 25.73 0.43
C HIS A 233 -17.79 25.62 -0.64
N VAL A 234 -16.57 25.17 -0.29
CA VAL A 234 -15.44 25.04 -1.24
C VAL A 234 -15.24 23.59 -1.67
N VAL A 235 -15.64 22.62 -0.85
CA VAL A 235 -15.43 21.20 -1.11
C VAL A 235 -16.63 20.64 -1.87
N THR A 236 -16.42 20.22 -3.12
CA THR A 236 -17.40 19.44 -3.88
C THR A 236 -17.13 17.95 -3.66
N PRO A 237 -18.00 17.20 -2.96
CA PRO A 237 -17.74 15.81 -2.58
C PRO A 237 -17.44 14.86 -3.76
N GLN A 238 -17.81 15.24 -4.98
CA GLN A 238 -17.70 14.41 -6.18
C GLN A 238 -16.38 14.61 -6.95
N ASN A 239 -15.51 15.53 -6.52
CA ASN A 239 -14.27 15.85 -7.23
C ASN A 239 -13.05 15.75 -6.31
N GLU A 240 -12.90 14.58 -5.66
CA GLU A 240 -11.84 14.27 -4.70
C GLU A 240 -10.41 14.50 -5.23
N SER A 241 -10.21 14.66 -6.55
CA SER A 241 -8.89 14.94 -7.14
C SER A 241 -8.56 16.44 -7.23
N ARG A 242 -9.51 17.34 -6.97
CA ARG A 242 -9.37 18.80 -7.17
C ARG A 242 -9.71 19.65 -5.96
N ASP A 243 -10.19 19.05 -4.87
CA ASP A 243 -10.50 19.78 -3.65
C ASP A 243 -9.25 20.16 -2.85
N VAL A 244 -9.45 21.01 -1.84
CA VAL A 244 -8.36 21.49 -0.99
C VAL A 244 -7.71 20.31 -0.26
N ILE A 245 -6.38 20.31 -0.20
CA ILE A 245 -5.62 19.31 0.55
C ILE A 245 -5.11 19.86 1.89
N VAL A 246 -5.06 18.98 2.89
CA VAL A 246 -4.46 19.26 4.21
C VAL A 246 -3.37 18.23 4.52
N PRO A 247 -2.31 18.58 5.26
CA PRO A 247 -1.32 17.59 5.70
C PRO A 247 -1.96 16.48 6.53
N MET A 248 -1.52 15.24 6.36
CA MET A 248 -1.99 14.11 7.17
C MET A 248 -1.59 14.24 8.65
N ASN A 249 -0.49 14.95 8.93
CA ASN A 249 -0.03 15.26 10.27
C ASN A 249 0.52 16.69 10.36
N PHE A 250 -0.08 17.50 11.22
CA PHE A 250 0.24 18.93 11.37
C PHE A 250 1.46 19.20 12.26
N VAL A 251 1.93 18.19 13.00
CA VAL A 251 3.02 18.32 13.97
C VAL A 251 4.21 17.39 13.64
N ALA A 252 4.27 16.90 12.40
CA ALA A 252 5.35 16.03 11.95
C ALA A 252 6.69 16.78 11.87
N PRO A 253 7.71 16.41 12.66
CA PRO A 253 9.00 17.11 12.70
C PRO A 253 9.76 17.02 11.37
N LEU A 254 9.56 15.96 10.59
CA LEU A 254 10.17 15.81 9.27
C LEU A 254 9.35 16.46 8.13
N GLY A 255 8.30 17.19 8.48
CA GLY A 255 7.36 17.81 7.55
C GLY A 255 6.47 16.79 6.84
N PRO A 256 5.67 17.21 5.83
CA PRO A 256 4.67 16.37 5.18
C PRO A 256 5.26 15.29 4.26
N PHE A 257 6.59 15.13 4.22
CA PHE A 257 7.29 14.19 3.34
C PHE A 257 8.25 13.26 4.08
N GLY A 258 8.23 13.27 5.41
CA GLY A 258 9.10 12.44 6.24
C GLY A 258 8.33 11.37 6.98
N LEU A 259 8.87 10.15 6.99
CA LEU A 259 8.30 9.01 7.68
C LEU A 259 8.91 8.91 9.09
N ASP A 260 8.20 9.43 10.08
CA ASP A 260 8.54 9.36 11.49
C ASP A 260 7.39 8.77 12.33
N ASN A 261 7.54 8.72 13.65
CA ASN A 261 6.55 8.13 14.53
C ASN A 261 5.53 9.15 15.09
N SER A 262 5.53 10.40 14.64
CA SER A 262 4.67 11.46 15.18
C SER A 262 3.18 11.24 14.92
N PHE A 263 2.84 10.37 13.96
CA PHE A 263 1.48 9.85 13.80
C PHE A 263 0.89 9.30 15.11
N TYR A 264 1.66 8.52 15.88
CA TYR A 264 1.14 7.83 17.06
C TYR A 264 0.84 8.78 18.24
N PRO A 265 1.75 9.70 18.64
CA PRO A 265 1.41 10.77 19.57
C PRO A 265 0.20 11.60 19.12
N SER A 266 0.08 11.92 17.82
CA SER A 266 -1.09 12.65 17.30
C SER A 266 -2.39 11.88 17.49
N VAL A 267 -2.43 10.59 17.14
CA VAL A 267 -3.58 9.71 17.38
C VAL A 267 -3.97 9.69 18.87
N LEU A 268 -2.99 9.50 19.76
CA LEU A 268 -3.23 9.44 21.21
C LEU A 268 -3.72 10.77 21.80
N ALA A 269 -3.46 11.88 21.11
CA ALA A 269 -3.91 13.22 21.49
C ALA A 269 -5.23 13.64 20.83
N GLY A 270 -5.93 12.75 20.12
CA GLY A 270 -7.16 13.11 19.38
C GLY A 270 -6.91 13.93 18.11
N ARG A 271 -5.67 13.91 17.60
CA ARG A 271 -5.20 14.79 16.51
C ARG A 271 -4.95 14.04 15.19
N ALA A 272 -5.61 12.91 14.96
CA ALA A 272 -5.56 12.22 13.68
C ALA A 272 -6.57 12.81 12.67
N VAL A 273 -6.17 12.97 11.41
CA VAL A 273 -6.98 13.62 10.36
C VAL A 273 -8.10 12.71 9.85
N LEU A 274 -7.83 11.42 9.62
CA LEU A 274 -8.84 10.46 9.19
C LEU A 274 -9.52 9.79 10.40
N GLN A 275 -10.75 9.32 10.21
CA GLN A 275 -11.50 8.61 11.26
C GLN A 275 -10.82 7.29 11.57
N ILE A 276 -10.50 6.49 10.53
CA ILE A 276 -9.79 5.21 10.66
C ILE A 276 -8.50 5.33 11.48
N ASP A 277 -7.79 6.45 11.35
CA ASP A 277 -6.57 6.72 12.12
C ASP A 277 -6.91 6.99 13.59
N GLN A 278 -7.94 7.81 13.86
CA GLN A 278 -8.35 8.16 15.22
C GLN A 278 -8.92 6.96 15.99
N GLU A 279 -9.57 6.03 15.27
CA GLU A 279 -10.12 4.78 15.80
C GLU A 279 -9.04 3.86 16.41
N LEU A 280 -7.75 4.02 16.06
CA LEU A 280 -6.64 3.33 16.72
C LEU A 280 -6.59 3.61 18.23
N ALA A 281 -7.00 4.82 18.66
CA ALA A 281 -7.02 5.18 20.08
C ALA A 281 -8.13 4.46 20.85
N SER A 282 -9.20 4.03 20.17
CA SER A 282 -10.36 3.35 20.74
C SER A 282 -10.19 1.82 20.83
N SER A 283 -9.26 1.25 20.06
CA SER A 283 -8.98 -0.19 20.03
C SER A 283 -7.93 -0.60 21.06
N GLY A 284 -8.29 -1.46 22.03
CA GLY A 284 -7.41 -1.80 23.16
C GLY A 284 -6.03 -2.36 22.77
N VAL A 285 -5.95 -3.22 21.74
CA VAL A 285 -4.66 -3.75 21.25
C VAL A 285 -3.92 -2.70 20.42
N ALA A 286 -4.60 -2.04 19.49
CA ALA A 286 -3.98 -1.06 18.61
C ALA A 286 -3.46 0.15 19.39
N ARG A 287 -4.20 0.64 20.39
CA ARG A 287 -3.80 1.71 21.30
C ARG A 287 -2.51 1.37 22.06
N ARG A 288 -2.34 0.12 22.53
CA ARG A 288 -1.11 -0.33 23.18
C ARG A 288 0.08 -0.33 22.21
N ILE A 289 -0.12 -0.77 20.98
CA ILE A 289 0.90 -0.73 19.92
C ILE A 289 1.25 0.73 19.58
N ALA A 290 0.26 1.61 19.43
CA ALA A 290 0.44 3.02 19.18
C ALA A 290 1.25 3.70 20.30
N ALA A 291 0.92 3.44 21.58
CA ALA A 291 1.69 3.94 22.72
C ALA A 291 3.15 3.46 22.72
N MET A 292 3.39 2.20 22.32
CA MET A 292 4.75 1.68 22.16
C MET A 292 5.51 2.41 21.05
N PHE A 293 4.88 2.65 19.89
CA PHE A 293 5.51 3.36 18.79
C PHE A 293 5.71 4.85 19.06
N ALA A 294 4.80 5.48 19.80
CA ALA A 294 4.94 6.84 20.29
C ALA A 294 6.16 7.01 21.20
N SER A 295 6.34 6.11 22.16
CA SER A 295 7.47 6.16 23.13
C SER A 295 8.79 5.63 22.57
N ARG A 296 8.76 4.75 21.56
CA ARG A 296 9.95 4.10 20.99
C ARG A 296 9.96 4.20 19.47
N PRO A 297 10.44 5.32 18.89
CA PRO A 297 10.49 5.51 17.43
C PRO A 297 11.21 4.39 16.67
N GLY A 298 12.23 3.78 17.28
CA GLY A 298 12.95 2.64 16.70
C GLY A 298 12.11 1.38 16.52
N ASN A 299 11.11 1.16 17.39
CA ASN A 299 10.19 0.03 17.25
C ASN A 299 9.28 0.21 16.02
N PHE A 300 8.75 1.43 15.83
CA PHE A 300 7.97 1.76 14.64
C PHE A 300 8.77 1.50 13.37
N ARG A 301 9.97 2.08 13.25
CA ARG A 301 10.80 1.94 12.05
C ARG A 301 11.06 0.48 11.68
N ARG A 302 11.39 -0.37 12.67
CA ARG A 302 11.65 -1.80 12.45
C ARG A 302 10.38 -2.56 12.08
N GLN A 303 9.25 -2.27 12.73
CA GLN A 303 8.00 -2.95 12.40
C GLN A 303 7.47 -2.50 11.04
N PHE A 304 7.61 -1.22 10.68
CA PHE A 304 7.21 -0.71 9.35
C PHE A 304 7.96 -1.43 8.24
N ALA A 305 9.27 -1.63 8.38
CA ALA A 305 10.05 -2.46 7.47
C ALA A 305 9.47 -3.88 7.31
N LYS A 306 9.17 -4.56 8.44
CA LYS A 306 8.60 -5.92 8.41
C LYS A 306 7.23 -5.96 7.75
N SER A 307 6.35 -5.02 8.09
CA SER A 307 4.99 -4.96 7.55
C SER A 307 4.97 -4.55 6.07
N MET A 308 5.92 -3.73 5.61
CA MET A 308 6.09 -3.45 4.17
C MET A 308 6.59 -4.67 3.38
N VAL A 309 7.52 -5.46 3.94
CA VAL A 309 7.93 -6.74 3.31
C VAL A 309 6.75 -7.70 3.24
N LYS A 310 5.94 -7.78 4.30
CA LYS A 310 4.76 -8.63 4.35
C LYS A 310 3.68 -8.18 3.36
N LEU A 311 3.39 -6.87 3.31
CA LEU A 311 2.50 -6.26 2.32
C LEU A 311 2.96 -6.58 0.91
N GLY A 312 4.24 -6.40 0.61
CA GLY A 312 4.80 -6.74 -0.69
C GLY A 312 4.66 -8.23 -1.07
N GLY A 313 4.46 -9.13 -0.10
CA GLY A 313 4.28 -10.56 -0.34
C GLY A 313 2.82 -11.00 -0.57
N VAL A 314 1.86 -10.07 -0.58
CA VAL A 314 0.43 -10.38 -0.70
C VAL A 314 0.09 -10.88 -2.09
N ASN A 315 -0.49 -12.09 -2.16
CA ASN A 315 -1.09 -12.70 -3.36
C ASN A 315 -0.29 -12.52 -4.66
N VAL A 316 1.04 -12.64 -4.56
CA VAL A 316 1.94 -12.34 -5.68
C VAL A 316 1.85 -13.36 -6.81
N VAL A 317 1.89 -12.85 -8.03
CA VAL A 317 2.02 -13.66 -9.25
C VAL A 317 3.50 -13.98 -9.46
N THR A 318 3.82 -15.25 -9.74
CA THR A 318 5.21 -15.73 -9.83
C THR A 318 5.43 -16.77 -10.93
N GLY A 319 6.68 -17.05 -11.26
CA GLY A 319 7.04 -18.14 -12.17
C GLY A 319 6.60 -17.91 -13.61
N ARG A 320 5.64 -18.70 -14.08
CA ARG A 320 5.07 -18.57 -15.44
C ARG A 320 3.69 -17.90 -15.47
N GLN A 321 3.13 -17.56 -14.30
CA GLN A 321 1.86 -16.86 -14.23
C GLN A 321 2.06 -15.38 -14.56
N GLY A 322 1.11 -14.76 -15.27
CA GLY A 322 1.24 -13.35 -15.69
C GLY A 322 2.41 -13.10 -16.63
N GLU A 323 2.84 -11.84 -16.71
CA GLU A 323 3.83 -11.38 -17.69
C GLU A 323 4.97 -10.53 -17.07
N VAL A 324 5.91 -10.11 -17.92
CA VAL A 324 6.80 -8.99 -17.62
C VAL A 324 6.43 -7.92 -18.64
N ARG A 325 5.65 -6.91 -18.22
CA ARG A 325 5.19 -5.85 -19.12
C ARG A 325 6.39 -5.02 -19.57
N LEU A 326 6.45 -4.69 -20.86
CA LEU A 326 7.46 -3.75 -21.38
C LEU A 326 7.08 -2.29 -21.08
N ASN A 327 5.78 -2.02 -21.02
CA ASN A 327 5.21 -0.73 -20.62
C ASN A 327 4.21 -0.99 -19.49
N CYS A 328 4.41 -0.36 -18.33
CA CYS A 328 3.57 -0.63 -17.16
C CYS A 328 2.11 -0.21 -17.31
N ARG A 329 1.77 0.58 -18.33
CA ARG A 329 0.41 1.12 -18.53
C ARG A 329 -0.51 0.22 -19.33
N ARG A 330 -0.01 -0.88 -19.90
CA ARG A 330 -0.80 -1.79 -20.74
C ARG A 330 -0.28 -3.20 -20.65
N PHE A 331 -1.14 -4.18 -20.92
CA PHE A 331 -0.72 -5.55 -21.10
C PHE A 331 0.16 -5.70 -22.36
N ASN A 332 1.05 -6.69 -22.41
CA ASN A 332 1.76 -6.98 -23.66
C ASN A 332 0.79 -7.52 -24.72
N SER A 333 1.22 -7.46 -25.98
CA SER A 333 0.47 -7.89 -27.17
C SER A 333 1.17 -9.08 -27.83
#